data_AF-A0A3B9CRI5-F1
#
_entry.id   AF-A0A3B9CRI5-F1
#
_cell.length_a   1.000
_cell.length_b   1.000
_cell.length_c   1.000
_cell.angle_alpha   90.00
_cell.angle_beta   90.00
_cell.angle_gamma   90.00
#
_symmetry.space_group_name_H-M   'P 1'
#
loop_
_entity.id
_entity.type
_entity.pdbx_description
1 polymer ?
#
loop_
_entity_poly.entity_id
_entity_poly.type
_entity_poly.pdbx_seq_one_letter_code
_entity_poly.pdbx_strand_id
1 'polypeptide(L)' 'MIDFCIRNPVKVSVGVIVIALFGGIALWQIPIQLTPEVKTPTISVSVYWPGGSPYEVEHEIVQNLEDQLKDLKG' A
#
# COMPACT_ATOMS: atom_id res chain seq x y z
N MET A 1 -11.40 -42.52 1.43
CA MET A 1 -11.45 -41.14 0.89
C MET A 1 -11.65 -41.15 -0.62
N ILE A 2 -10.83 -41.86 -1.39
CA ILE A 2 -10.92 -41.93 -2.86
C ILE A 2 -12.21 -42.63 -3.34
N ASP A 3 -12.63 -43.72 -2.69
CA ASP A 3 -13.91 -44.41 -2.98
C ASP A 3 -15.16 -43.52 -2.84
N PHE A 4 -15.15 -42.60 -1.89
CA PHE A 4 -16.27 -41.67 -1.66
C PHE A 4 -16.39 -40.66 -2.81
N CYS A 5 -15.25 -40.19 -3.32
CA CYS A 5 -15.16 -39.31 -4.48
C CYS A 5 -15.67 -40.00 -5.75
N ILE A 6 -15.34 -41.28 -5.96
CA ILE A 6 -15.77 -42.04 -7.14
C ILE A 6 -17.26 -42.41 -7.08
N ARG A 7 -17.80 -42.73 -5.90
CA ARG A 7 -19.23 -43.06 -5.73
C ARG A 7 -20.18 -41.87 -5.86
N ASN A 8 -19.70 -40.64 -5.65
CA ASN A 8 -20.52 -39.44 -5.71
C ASN A 8 -19.92 -38.41 -6.69
N PRO A 9 -19.84 -38.73 -7.99
CA PRO A 9 -19.17 -37.89 -8.98
C PRO A 9 -19.80 -36.49 -9.06
N VAL A 10 -21.12 -36.38 -8.87
CA VAL A 10 -21.85 -35.10 -8.86
C VAL A 10 -21.34 -34.18 -7.73
N LYS A 11 -21.09 -34.70 -6.53
CA LYS A 11 -20.62 -33.89 -5.39
C LYS A 11 -19.20 -33.37 -5.61
N VAL A 12 -18.35 -34.20 -6.21
CA VAL A 12 -16.97 -33.82 -6.56
C VAL A 12 -16.97 -32.74 -7.63
N SER A 13 -17.77 -32.89 -8.69
CA SER A 13 -17.90 -31.89 -9.76
C SER A 13 -18.40 -30.54 -9.22
N VAL A 14 -19.40 -30.54 -8.33
CA VAL A 14 -19.88 -29.31 -7.69
C VAL A 14 -18.77 -28.64 -6.88
N GLY A 15 -17.99 -29.40 -6.10
CA GLY A 15 -16.85 -28.86 -5.36
C GLY A 15 -15.79 -28.21 -6.26
N VAL A 16 -15.45 -28.86 -7.39
CA VAL A 16 -14.50 -28.32 -8.38
C VAL A 16 -15.05 -27.04 -9.02
N ILE A 17 -16.34 -27.01 -9.39
CA ILE A 17 -16.98 -25.83 -9.98
C ILE A 17 -16.98 -24.65 -9.01
N VAL A 18 -17.28 -24.91 -7.74
CA VAL A 18 -17.26 -23.88 -6.68
C VAL A 18 -15.85 -23.31 -6.53
N ILE A 19 -14.82 -24.16 -6.43
CA ILE A 19 -13.42 -23.72 -6.33
C ILE A 19 -13.00 -22.91 -7.55
N ALA A 20 -13.38 -23.35 -8.76
CA ALA A 20 -13.08 -22.66 -10.00
C ALA A 20 -13.75 -21.27 -10.07
N LEU A 21 -15.00 -21.16 -9.62
CA LEU A 21 -15.73 -19.88 -9.56
C LEU A 21 -15.08 -18.91 -8.58
N PHE A 22 -14.83 -19.34 -7.34
CA PHE A 22 -14.18 -18.49 -6.33
C PHE A 22 -12.76 -18.11 -6.74
N GLY A 23 -12.01 -19.05 -7.34
CA GLY A 23 -10.68 -18.79 -7.89
C GLY A 23 -10.71 -17.77 -9.04
N GLY A 24 -11.66 -17.89 -9.97
CA GLY A 24 -11.82 -16.93 -11.08
C GLY A 24 -12.18 -15.53 -10.60
N ILE A 25 -13.09 -15.41 -9.64
CA ILE A 25 -13.47 -14.13 -9.04
C ILE A 25 -12.27 -13.49 -8.32
N ALA A 26 -11.51 -14.28 -7.54
CA ALA A 26 -10.33 -13.79 -6.85
C ALA A 26 -9.26 -13.28 -7.83
N LEU A 27 -9.03 -13.98 -8.94
CA LEU A 27 -8.10 -13.53 -9.97
C LEU A 27 -8.53 -12.21 -10.63
N TRP A 28 -9.83 -11.97 -10.82
CA TRP A 28 -10.33 -10.70 -11.34
C TRP A 28 -10.33 -9.56 -10.31
N GLN A 29 -10.45 -9.88 -9.02
CA GLN A 29 -10.53 -8.87 -7.97
C GLN A 29 -9.16 -8.39 -7.48
N ILE A 30 -8.08 -9.17 -7.67
CA ILE A 30 -6.74 -8.76 -7.23
C ILE A 30 -6.27 -7.57 -8.07
N PRO A 31 -6.08 -6.38 -7.47
CA PRO A 31 -5.50 -5.24 -8.19
C PRO A 31 -4.03 -5.54 -8.46
N ILE A 32 -3.68 -5.71 -9.75
CA ILE A 32 -2.29 -5.90 -10.16
C ILE A 32 -1.57 -4.57 -9.98
N GLN A 33 -0.72 -4.49 -8.96
CA GLN A 33 0.19 -3.37 -8.77
C GLN A 33 1.58 -3.81 -9.27
N LEU A 34 2.13 -3.09 -10.25
CA LEU A 34 3.45 -3.39 -10.85
C LEU A 34 4.63 -2.99 -9.95
N THR A 35 4.37 -2.12 -8.99
CA THR A 35 5.28 -1.74 -7.92
C THR A 35 4.46 -1.73 -6.63
N PRO A 36 4.93 -2.32 -5.52
CA PRO A 36 4.35 -1.99 -4.24
C PRO A 36 4.44 -0.47 -4.11
N GLU A 37 3.32 0.19 -3.84
CA GLU A 37 3.30 1.62 -3.56
C GLU A 37 4.02 1.78 -2.21
N VAL A 38 5.34 1.90 -2.23
CA VAL A 38 6.15 2.24 -1.07
C VAL A 38 5.79 3.68 -0.76
N LYS A 39 4.67 3.88 -0.08
CA LYS A 39 4.26 5.17 0.46
C LYS A 39 5.20 5.48 1.60
N THR A 40 6.43 5.89 1.29
CA THR A 40 7.23 6.66 2.24
C THR A 40 6.41 7.90 2.54
N PRO A 41 5.90 8.08 3.77
CA PRO A 41 5.10 9.25 4.09
C PRO A 41 5.98 10.49 3.91
N THR A 42 5.81 11.21 2.81
CA THR A 42 6.51 12.47 2.55
C THR A 42 5.62 13.61 3.03
N ILE A 43 6.08 14.34 4.03
CA ILE A 43 5.43 15.55 4.54
C ILE A 43 6.17 16.74 3.91
N SER A 44 5.48 17.52 3.09
CA SER A 44 6.03 18.74 2.48
C SER A 44 5.64 19.96 3.31
N VAL A 45 6.62 20.72 3.79
CA VAL A 45 6.41 22.00 4.48
C VAL A 45 6.96 23.12 3.62
N SER A 46 6.11 24.10 3.30
CA SER A 46 6.48 25.28 2.51
C SER A 46 6.48 26.51 3.38
N VAL A 47 7.59 27.25 3.40
CA VAL A 47 7.73 28.52 4.12
C VAL A 47 7.87 29.64 3.10
N TYR A 48 7.10 30.71 3.26
CA TYR A 48 7.17 31.90 2.42
C TYR A 48 7.64 33.09 3.24
N TRP A 49 8.81 33.64 2.90
CA TRP A 49 9.40 34.79 3.60
C TRP A 49 9.84 35.88 2.61
N PRO A 50 9.00 36.89 2.35
CA PRO A 50 9.30 37.93 1.39
C PRO A 50 10.34 38.92 1.95
N GLY A 51 11.42 39.15 1.21
CA GLY A 51 12.45 40.14 1.55
C GLY A 51 13.60 39.65 2.43
N GLY A 52 13.60 38.38 2.85
CA GLY A 52 14.76 37.75 3.50
C GLY A 52 15.77 37.23 2.47
N SER A 53 17.05 37.26 2.81
CA SER A 53 18.05 36.56 2.00
C SER A 53 17.83 35.04 2.12
N PRO A 54 18.10 34.24 1.07
CA PRO A 54 17.96 32.78 1.14
C PRO A 54 18.73 32.17 2.31
N TYR A 55 19.88 32.74 2.65
CA TYR A 55 20.74 32.31 3.75
C TYR A 55 20.09 32.52 5.14
N GLU A 56 19.43 33.65 5.34
CA GLU A 56 18.76 33.97 6.60
C GLU A 56 17.53 33.07 6.81
N VAL A 57 16.76 32.80 5.75
CA VAL A 57 15.61 31.90 5.78
C VAL A 57 16.04 30.46 6.07
N GLU A 58 17.14 29.99 5.48
CA GLU A 58 17.69 28.67 5.77
C GLU A 58 18.11 28.53 7.23
N HIS A 59 18.90 29.49 7.72
CA HIS A 59 19.52 29.38 9.04
C HIS A 59 18.54 29.62 10.20
N GLU A 60 17.63 30.60 10.08
CA GLU A 60 16.70 30.92 11.16
C GLU A 60 15.43 30.08 11.15
N ILE A 61 14.93 29.72 9.96
CA ILE A 61 13.61 29.10 9.81
C ILE A 61 13.73 27.62 9.44
N VAL A 62 14.43 27.28 8.36
CA VAL A 62 14.50 25.90 7.87
C VAL A 62 15.25 25.00 8.85
N GLN A 63 16.38 25.45 9.38
CA GLN A 63 17.19 24.66 10.32
C GLN A 63 16.45 24.36 11.64
N ASN A 64 15.75 25.36 12.20
CA ASN A 64 14.93 25.17 13.41
C ASN A 64 13.75 24.22 13.13
N LEU A 65 13.10 24.36 11.98
CA LEU A 65 12.03 23.47 11.55
C LEU A 65 12.53 22.02 11.39
N GLU A 66 13.71 21.82 10.78
CA GLU A 66 14.32 20.48 10.70
C GLU A 66 14.61 19.89 12.07
N ASP A 67 15.17 20.66 13.00
CA ASP A 67 15.51 20.17 14.33
C ASP A 67 14.27 19.75 15.13
N GLN A 68 13.15 20.47 14.97
CA GLN A 68 11.87 20.08 15.58
C GLN A 68 11.21 18.88 14.90
N LEU A 69 11.30 18.80 13.56
CA LEU A 69 10.69 17.70 12.80
C LEU A 69 11.50 16.40 12.88
N LYS A 70 12.83 16.47 13.12
CA LYS A 70 13.70 15.30 13.34
C LYS A 70 13.33 14.50 14.60
N ASP A 71 12.75 15.14 15.61
CA ASP A 71 12.33 14.48 16.85
C ASP A 71 11.00 13.72 16.73
N LEU A 72 10.22 13.98 15.67
CA LEU A 72 8.96 13.29 15.43
C LEU A 72 9.19 11.85 14.96
N LYS A 73 9.08 10.90 15.89
CA LYS A 73 9.03 9.47 15.56
C LYS A 73 7.68 9.11 14.93
N GLY A 74 7.73 8.72 13.65
CA GLY A 74 6.72 7.93 12.94
C GLY A 74 7.34 6.65 12.41
#